data_AF-A0A971TS59-F1
#
_entry.id   AF-A0A971TS59-F1
#
_cell.length_a   1.000
_cell.length_b   1.000
_cell.length_c   1.000
_cell.angle_alpha   90.00
_cell.angle_beta   90.00
_cell.angle_gamma   90.00
#
_symmetry.space_group_name_H-M   'P 1'
#
loop_
_entity.id
_entity.type
_entity.pdbx_description
1 polymer ?
#
loop_
_entity_poly.entity_id
_entity_poly.type
_entity_poly.pdbx_seq_one_letter_code
_entity_poly.pdbx_strand_id
1 'polypeptide(L)'
;ATMVPFGQGFASMSGPTKELLNLVLSHKIRHGGNPVLRWMADNVVVQKDAAGNIKPDKEKSTEKIDGIVALIMALDRAIRNGGGFGRDLMAEEIIG
;
A
#
# COMPACT_ATOMS: atom_id res chain seq x y z
N ALA A 1 -6.47 23.29 -4.90
CA ALA A 1 -6.06 21.88 -5.10
C ALA A 1 -7.32 21.05 -5.30
N THR A 2 -7.38 20.21 -6.33
CA THR A 2 -8.55 19.34 -6.57
C THR A 2 -8.46 18.13 -5.66
N MET A 3 -9.42 17.96 -4.76
CA MET A 3 -9.54 16.77 -3.91
C MET A 3 -10.13 15.62 -4.72
N VAL A 4 -9.52 14.44 -4.65
CA VAL A 4 -10.00 13.23 -5.33
C VAL A 4 -10.60 12.30 -4.27
N PRO A 5 -11.86 11.85 -4.42
CA PRO A 5 -12.46 10.91 -3.49
C PRO A 5 -11.74 9.56 -3.55
N PHE A 6 -11.52 8.94 -2.39
CA PHE A 6 -10.88 7.63 -2.29
C PHE A 6 -11.79 6.64 -1.57
N GLY A 7 -12.14 5.55 -2.24
CA GLY A 7 -12.98 4.50 -1.67
C GLY A 7 -12.23 3.70 -0.59
N GLN A 8 -12.84 3.47 0.56
CA GLN A 8 -12.25 2.66 1.64
C GLN A 8 -12.53 1.15 1.47
N GLY A 9 -13.18 0.75 0.37
CA GLY A 9 -13.48 -0.65 0.04
C GLY A 9 -12.36 -1.36 -0.72
N PHE A 10 -12.50 -2.68 -0.88
CA PHE A 10 -11.52 -3.54 -1.57
C PHE A 10 -11.18 -3.05 -2.99
N ALA A 11 -12.14 -2.51 -3.73
CA ALA A 11 -11.93 -2.04 -5.10
C ALA A 11 -10.86 -0.94 -5.23
N SER A 12 -10.74 -0.07 -4.23
CA SER A 12 -9.78 1.05 -4.23
C SER A 12 -8.54 0.74 -3.38
N MET A 13 -8.67 -0.02 -2.29
CA MET A 13 -7.56 -0.34 -1.39
C MET A 13 -6.69 -1.50 -1.86
N SER A 14 -7.22 -2.46 -2.62
CA SER A 14 -6.51 -3.71 -2.96
C SER A 14 -5.24 -3.51 -3.78
N GLY A 15 -5.32 -2.76 -4.87
CA GLY A 15 -4.16 -2.44 -5.71
C GLY A 15 -2.99 -1.81 -4.93
N PRO A 16 -3.18 -0.64 -4.28
CA PRO A 16 -2.10 0.02 -3.56
C PRO A 16 -1.63 -0.75 -2.31
N THR A 17 -2.49 -1.54 -1.66
CA THR A 17 -2.06 -2.39 -0.53
C THR A 17 -1.15 -3.52 -1.00
N LYS A 18 -1.45 -4.15 -2.14
CA LYS A 18 -0.56 -5.16 -2.75
C LYS A 18 0.78 -4.56 -3.14
N GLU A 19 0.78 -3.36 -3.70
CA GLU A 19 2.03 -2.67 -4.05
C GLU A 19 2.84 -2.31 -2.81
N LEU A 20 2.21 -1.83 -1.74
CA LEU A 20 2.89 -1.59 -0.47
C LEU A 20 3.59 -2.86 0.04
N LEU A 21 2.90 -4.01 0.03
CA LEU A 21 3.49 -5.29 0.41
C LEU A 21 4.67 -5.67 -0.50
N ASN A 22 4.53 -5.47 -1.81
CA ASN A 22 5.61 -5.72 -2.77
C ASN A 22 6.85 -4.86 -2.48
N LEU A 23 6.67 -3.56 -2.19
CA LEU A 23 7.76 -2.64 -1.85
C LEU A 23 8.43 -3.00 -0.51
N VAL A 24 7.66 -3.47 0.47
CA VAL A 24 8.17 -3.96 1.75
C VAL A 24 9.00 -5.22 1.54
N LEU A 25 8.47 -6.22 0.84
CA LEU A 25 9.16 -7.48 0.54
C LEU A 25 10.39 -7.29 -0.36
N SER A 26 10.33 -6.32 -1.28
CA SER A 26 11.46 -5.96 -2.13
C SER A 26 12.50 -5.07 -1.45
N HIS A 27 12.31 -4.72 -0.16
CA HIS A 27 13.16 -3.75 0.56
C HIS A 27 13.32 -2.38 -0.15
N LYS A 28 12.34 -1.97 -0.96
CA LYS A 28 12.35 -0.72 -1.74
C LYS A 28 11.64 0.43 -1.04
N ILE A 29 11.03 0.17 0.11
CA ILE A 29 10.37 1.20 0.90
C ILE A 29 11.38 2.01 1.73
N ARG A 30 11.48 3.32 1.44
CA ARG A 30 12.30 4.27 2.22
C ARG A 30 11.42 5.00 3.21
N HIS A 31 11.08 4.36 4.32
CA HIS A 31 10.22 4.93 5.36
C HIS A 31 10.96 5.82 6.40
N GLY A 32 12.26 6.04 6.19
CA GLY A 32 13.07 6.97 6.99
C GLY A 32 13.34 6.56 8.45
N GLY A 33 13.08 5.30 8.81
CA GLY A 33 13.25 4.84 10.20
C GLY A 33 12.19 5.41 11.16
N ASN A 34 11.08 5.95 10.65
CA ASN A 34 10.03 6.52 11.50
C ASN A 34 9.48 5.43 12.46
N PRO A 35 9.67 5.59 13.80
CA PRO A 35 9.31 4.57 14.77
C PRO A 35 7.79 4.39 14.89
N VAL A 36 7.02 5.46 14.65
CA VAL A 36 5.55 5.41 14.67
C VAL A 36 5.04 4.62 13.48
N LEU A 37 5.59 4.86 12.28
CA LEU A 37 5.18 4.12 11.09
C LEU A 37 5.54 2.63 11.19
N ARG A 38 6.69 2.31 11.81
CA ARG A 38 7.07 0.92 12.12
C ARG A 38 6.09 0.27 13.10
N TRP A 39 5.79 0.95 14.20
CA TRP A 39 4.81 0.46 15.17
C TRP A 39 3.42 0.26 14.53
N MET A 40 2.96 1.19 13.69
CA MET A 40 1.70 1.05 12.95
C MET A 40 1.73 -0.11 11.96
N ALA A 41 2.90 -0.44 11.38
CA ALA A 41 3.07 -1.61 10.53
C ALA A 41 3.00 -2.91 11.33
N ASP A 42 3.51 -2.95 12.56
CA ASP A 42 3.40 -4.11 13.44
C ASP A 42 1.95 -4.35 13.90
N ASN A 43 1.14 -3.30 13.97
CA ASN A 43 -0.27 -3.38 14.39
C ASN A 43 -1.25 -3.68 13.26
N VAL A 44 -0.83 -3.58 11.99
CA VAL A 44 -1.77 -3.63 10.86
C VAL A 44 -2.26 -5.05 10.60
N VAL A 45 -3.58 -5.22 10.64
CA VAL A 45 -4.23 -6.45 10.20
C VAL A 45 -4.79 -6.25 8.80
N VAL A 46 -4.52 -7.19 7.91
CA VAL A 46 -5.01 -7.17 6.53
C VAL A 46 -6.17 -8.14 6.40
N GLN A 47 -7.33 -7.64 5.93
CA GLN A 47 -8.46 -8.46 5.55
C GLN A 47 -8.31 -8.89 4.10
N LYS A 48 -8.60 -10.16 3.82
CA LYS A 48 -8.62 -10.75 2.47
C LYS A 48 -10.04 -11.21 2.14
N ASP A 49 -10.51 -10.93 0.92
CA ASP A 49 -11.79 -11.45 0.40
C ASP A 49 -11.61 -12.77 -0.37
N ALA A 50 -12.71 -13.39 -0.79
CA ALA A 50 -12.71 -14.64 -1.56
C ALA A 50 -12.06 -14.49 -2.95
N ALA A 51 -12.04 -13.28 -3.51
CA ALA A 51 -11.42 -12.97 -4.80
C ALA A 51 -9.91 -12.69 -4.67
N GLY A 52 -9.36 -12.71 -3.45
CA GLY A 52 -7.95 -12.43 -3.19
C GLY A 52 -7.60 -10.93 -3.23
N ASN A 53 -8.59 -10.05 -3.08
CA ASN A 53 -8.34 -8.65 -2.75
C ASN A 53 -7.99 -8.51 -1.29
N ILE A 54 -7.16 -7.52 -1.00
CA ILE A 54 -6.71 -7.25 0.36
C ILE A 54 -6.99 -5.80 0.73
N LYS A 55 -7.21 -5.53 2.01
CA LYS A 55 -7.27 -4.16 2.53
C LYS A 55 -6.85 -4.13 3.99
N PRO A 56 -6.28 -3.02 4.50
CA PRO A 56 -6.11 -2.85 5.93
C PRO A 56 -7.47 -2.86 6.62
N ASP A 57 -7.54 -3.53 7.77
CA ASP A 57 -8.73 -3.66 8.60
C ASP A 57 -8.52 -2.91 9.91
N LYS A 58 -9.08 -1.70 9.99
CA LYS A 58 -8.94 -0.83 11.15
C LYS A 58 -9.68 -1.36 12.38
N GLU A 59 -10.74 -2.16 12.19
CA GLU A 59 -11.52 -2.72 13.30
C GLU A 59 -10.83 -3.93 13.93
N LYS A 60 -10.10 -4.70 13.12
CA LYS A 60 -9.33 -5.86 13.60
C LYS A 60 -7.91 -5.53 14.02
N SER A 61 -7.38 -4.37 13.64
CA SER A 61 -6.05 -3.93 14.08
C SER A 61 -6.10 -3.56 15.55
N THR A 62 -5.12 -4.01 16.33
CA THR A 62 -5.08 -3.83 17.79
C THR A 62 -4.95 -2.36 18.19
N GLU A 63 -4.29 -1.56 17.34
CA GLU A 63 -3.91 -0.18 17.62
C GLU A 63 -4.04 0.70 16.35
N LYS A 64 -3.56 1.95 16.43
CA LYS A 64 -3.64 2.90 15.30
C LYS A 64 -2.85 2.41 14.08
N ILE A 65 -3.47 2.56 12.91
CA ILE A 65 -2.87 2.21 11.60
C ILE A 65 -3.02 3.35 10.57
N ASP A 66 -3.43 4.53 11.01
CA ASP A 66 -3.77 5.65 10.13
C ASP A 66 -2.59 6.06 9.22
N GLY A 67 -1.35 5.93 9.69
CA GLY A 67 -0.15 6.16 8.87
C GLY A 67 0.03 5.15 7.74
N ILE A 68 -0.33 3.88 7.96
CA ILE A 68 -0.29 2.85 6.91
C ILE A 68 -1.40 3.08 5.89
N VAL A 69 -2.61 3.42 6.35
CA VAL A 69 -3.72 3.76 5.45
C VAL A 69 -3.39 4.99 4.60
N ALA A 70 -2.81 6.03 5.21
CA ALA A 70 -2.36 7.22 4.49
C ALA A 70 -1.29 6.88 3.44
N LEU A 71 -0.36 5.99 3.76
CA LEU A 71 0.66 5.53 2.82
C LEU A 71 0.05 4.78 1.63
N ILE A 72 -0.93 3.92 1.86
CA ILE A 72 -1.65 3.20 0.80
C ILE A 72 -2.40 4.18 -0.11
N MET A 73 -3.08 5.17 0.47
CA MET A 73 -3.76 6.22 -0.31
C MET A 73 -2.79 7.07 -1.13
N ALA A 74 -1.61 7.39 -0.55
CA ALA A 74 -0.56 8.09 -1.26
C ALA A 74 0.02 7.26 -2.42
N LEU A 75 0.21 5.95 -2.21
CA LEU A 75 0.66 5.02 -3.24
C LEU A 75 -0.34 4.91 -4.40
N ASP A 76 -1.65 4.83 -4.12
CA ASP A 76 -2.65 4.85 -5.20
C ASP A 76 -2.54 6.10 -6.06
N ARG A 77 -2.39 7.27 -5.43
CA ARG A 77 -2.24 8.53 -6.16
C ARG A 77 -0.95 8.54 -6.98
N ALA A 78 0.15 8.01 -6.45
CA ALA A 78 1.41 7.88 -7.18
C ALA A 78 1.27 6.95 -8.40
N ILE A 79 0.66 5.77 -8.23
CA ILE A 79 0.42 4.78 -9.28
C ILE A 79 -0.44 5.38 -10.40
N ARG A 80 -1.55 6.06 -10.06
CA ARG A 80 -2.47 6.67 -11.04
C ARG A 80 -1.87 7.84 -11.81
N ASN A 81 -0.95 8.60 -11.20
CA ASN A 81 -0.26 9.70 -11.89
C ASN A 81 0.96 9.24 -12.70
N GLY A 82 1.12 7.93 -12.93
CA GLY A 82 2.24 7.39 -13.72
C GLY A 82 3.54 7.20 -12.94
N GLY A 83 3.58 7.55 -11.64
CA GLY A 83 4.72 7.35 -10.74
C GLY A 83 4.80 5.92 -10.22
N GLY A 84 4.76 4.93 -11.12
CA GLY A 84 4.87 3.51 -10.77
C GLY A 84 6.24 3.21 -10.16
N PHE A 85 6.35 3.18 -8.84
CA PHE A 85 7.51 2.67 -8.12
C PHE A 85 7.61 1.15 -8.30
N GLY A 86 8.11 0.70 -9.45
CA GLY A 86 8.28 -0.73 -9.73
C GLY A 86 8.12 -1.16 -11.19
N ARG A 87 7.70 -0.26 -12.10
CA ARG A 87 7.62 -0.60 -13.54
C ARG A 87 8.99 -0.72 -14.24
N ASP A 88 10.06 -0.18 -13.65
CA ASP A 88 11.39 -0.21 -14.25
C ASP A 88 12.15 -1.53 -14.00
N LEU A 89 11.64 -2.46 -13.20
CA LEU A 89 12.37 -3.70 -12.84
C LEU A 89 11.77 -4.98 -13.43
N MET A 90 10.67 -4.89 -14.16
CA MET A 90 10.02 -6.04 -14.83
C MET A 90 10.10 -5.96 -16.36
N ALA A 91 10.63 -4.86 -16.92
CA ALA A 91 10.75 -4.68 -18.36
C ALA A 91 12.04 -5.26 -18.96
N GLU A 92 13.05 -5.58 -18.14
CA GLU A 92 14.34 -6.11 -18.63
C GLU A 92 14.44 -7.65 -18.65
N GLU A 93 13.47 -8.38 -18.09
CA GLU A 93 13.56 -9.86 -17.99
C GLU A 93 12.70 -10.62 -19.03
N ILE A 94 12.01 -9.91 -19.94
CA ILE A 94 11.10 -10.53 -20.93
C ILE A 94 11.65 -10.41 -22.39
N ILE A 95 12.82 -9.79 -22.58
CA ILE A 95 13.48 -9.67 -23.91
C ILE A 95 14.87 -10.32 -23.91
N GLY A 96 15.05 -11.39 -23.13
CA GLY A 96 16.22 -12.29 -23.19
C GLY A 96 15.90 -13.55 -23.97
#